data_AF-A0A967E544-F1
#
_entry.id   AF-A0A967E544-F1
#
_cell.length_a   1.000
_cell.length_b   1.000
_cell.length_c   1.000
_cell.angle_alpha   90.00
_cell.angle_beta   90.00
_cell.angle_gamma   90.00
#
_symmetry.space_group_name_H-M   'P 1'
#
loop_
_entity.id
_entity.type
_entity.pdbx_description
1 polymer ?
#
loop_
_entity_poly.entity_id
_entity_poly.type
_entity_poly.pdbx_seq_one_letter_code
_entity_poly.pdbx_strand_id
1 'polypeptide(L)' 'MNVKKLLVQVLVAMVLFVIISVILEKQYTMNVVLDKSQKAVIFGIIYGIIIWAGQKFRNKKE' A
#
# COMPACT_ATOMS: atom_id res chain seq x y z
N MET A 1 -6.10 13.15 9.77
CA MET A 1 -4.64 13.22 9.53
C MET A 1 -4.36 14.13 8.34
N ASN A 2 -3.18 14.75 8.27
CA ASN A 2 -2.77 15.53 7.10
C ASN A 2 -2.73 14.59 5.87
N VAL A 3 -3.45 14.93 4.81
CA VAL A 3 -3.59 14.09 3.59
C VAL A 3 -2.22 13.71 3.02
N LYS A 4 -1.25 14.62 3.10
CA LYS A 4 0.15 14.36 2.71
C LYS A 4 0.77 13.19 3.46
N LYS A 5 0.50 13.07 4.77
CA LYS A 5 1.03 11.98 5.60
C LYS A 5 0.40 10.65 5.22
N LEU A 6 -0.88 10.63 4.86
CA LEU A 6 -1.58 9.43 4.41
C LEU A 6 -1.04 8.95 3.06
N LEU A 7 -0.87 9.86 2.11
CA LEU A 7 -0.29 9.56 0.80
C LEU A 7 1.12 8.98 0.92
N VAL A 8 2.00 9.59 1.72
CA VAL A 8 3.37 9.08 1.95
C VAL A 8 3.33 7.70 2.60
N GLN A 9 2.45 7.48 3.57
CA GLN A 9 2.34 6.19 4.26
C GLN A 9 1.86 5.08 3.33
N VAL A 10 0.90 5.38 2.44
CA VAL A 10 0.42 4.47 1.40
C VAL A 10 1.53 4.19 0.38
N LEU A 11 2.24 5.21 -0.09
CA LEU A 11 3.36 5.07 -1.04
C LEU A 11 4.47 4.17 -0.47
N VAL A 12 4.88 4.41 0.77
CA VAL A 12 5.90 3.59 1.45
C VAL A 12 5.41 2.15 1.61
N ALA A 13 4.15 1.93 1.98
CA ALA A 13 3.57 0.59 2.09
C ALA A 13 3.55 -0.15 0.75
N MET A 14 3.22 0.55 -0.34
CA MET A 14 3.25 -0.01 -1.70
C MET A 14 4.66 -0.41 -2.12
N VAL A 15 5.65 0.46 -1.89
CA VAL A 15 7.05 0.17 -2.22
C VAL A 15 7.57 -1.03 -1.44
N LEU A 16 7.31 -1.07 -0.13
CA LEU A 16 7.68 -2.21 0.72
C LEU A 16 7.02 -3.51 0.25
N PHE A 17 5.74 -3.46 -0.13
CA PHE A 17 5.03 -4.62 -0.64
C PHE A 17 5.65 -5.18 -1.92
N VAL A 18 6.02 -4.31 -2.88
CA VAL A 18 6.70 -4.74 -4.12
C VAL A 18 8.05 -5.36 -3.80
N ILE A 19 8.87 -4.71 -2.98
CA ILE A 19 10.21 -5.20 -2.62
C ILE A 19 10.12 -6.58 -1.94
N ILE A 20 9.25 -6.72 -0.94
CA ILE A 20 9.07 -7.97 -0.20
C ILE A 20 8.54 -9.06 -1.13
N SER A 21 7.55 -8.74 -1.98
CA SER A 21 6.98 -9.71 -2.92
C SER A 21 8.01 -10.22 -3.91
N VAL A 22 8.84 -9.32 -4.47
CA VAL A 22 9.90 -9.69 -5.42
C VAL A 22 10.98 -10.54 -4.74
N ILE A 23 11.36 -10.22 -3.49
CA ILE A 23 12.30 -11.04 -2.72
C ILE A 23 11.72 -12.43 -2.43
N LEU A 24 10.45 -12.52 -2.06
CA LEU A 24 9.79 -13.77 -1.67
C LEU A 24 9.69 -14.75 -2.85
N GLU A 25 9.38 -14.23 -4.04
CA GLU A 25 9.18 -15.05 -5.23
C GLU A 25 10.49 -15.55 -5.84
N LYS A 26 11.64 -14.95 -5.45
CA LYS A 26 13.00 -15.27 -5.93
C LYS A 26 13.15 -15.26 -7.47
N GLN A 27 12.17 -14.74 -8.20
CA GLN A 27 12.15 -14.62 -9.65
C GLN A 27 12.10 -13.13 -10.01
N TYR A 28 13.24 -12.61 -10.49
CA TYR A 28 13.43 -11.19 -10.81
C TYR A 28 13.12 -10.86 -12.28
N THR A 29 12.17 -11.58 -12.89
CA THR A 29 11.77 -11.35 -14.28
C THR A 29 10.89 -10.10 -14.38
N MET A 30 11.04 -9.32 -15.45
CA MET A 30 10.28 -8.08 -15.69
C MET A 30 8.76 -8.28 -15.58
N ASN A 31 8.26 -9.43 -16.05
CA ASN A 31 6.84 -9.80 -15.97
C ASN A 31 6.34 -9.95 -14.54
N VAL A 32 7.18 -10.49 -13.65
CA VAL A 32 6.85 -10.67 -12.22
C VAL A 32 6.77 -9.32 -11.54
N VAL A 33 7.73 -8.43 -11.81
CA VAL A 33 7.73 -7.08 -11.24
C VAL A 33 6.50 -6.28 -11.68
N LEU A 34 6.09 -6.39 -12.94
CA LEU A 34 4.87 -5.76 -13.46
C LEU A 34 3.59 -6.30 -12.79
N ASP A 35 3.46 -7.62 -12.66
CA ASP A 35 2.30 -8.26 -12.00
C ASP A 35 2.22 -7.85 -10.52
N LYS A 36 3.36 -7.86 -9.80
CA LYS A 36 3.42 -7.41 -8.40
C LYS A 36 3.16 -5.93 -8.25
N SER A 37 3.59 -5.10 -9.19
CA SER A 37 3.32 -3.66 -9.17
C SER A 37 1.82 -3.38 -9.33
N GLN A 38 1.12 -4.09 -10.22
CA GLN A 38 -0.34 -3.99 -10.32
C GLN A 38 -1.03 -4.42 -9.02
N LYS A 39 -0.60 -5.52 -8.42
CA LYS A 39 -1.12 -5.97 -7.11
C LYS A 39 -0.82 -4.97 -5.99
N ALA A 40 0.33 -4.31 -6.02
CA ALA A 40 0.72 -3.28 -5.07
C ALA A 40 -0.18 -2.04 -5.15
N VAL A 41 -0.60 -1.64 -6.36
CA VAL A 41 -1.56 -0.53 -6.55
C VAL A 41 -2.90 -0.86 -5.91
N ILE A 42 -3.43 -2.06 -6.16
CA ILE A 42 -4.68 -2.52 -5.55
C ILE A 42 -4.54 -2.57 -4.03
N PHE A 43 -3.44 -3.12 -3.52
CA PHE A 43 -3.15 -3.16 -2.09
C PHE A 43 -3.06 -1.75 -1.47
N GLY A 44 -2.38 -0.81 -2.14
CA GLY A 44 -2.24 0.58 -1.69
C GLY A 44 -3.57 1.31 -1.61
N ILE A 45 -4.47 1.10 -2.59
CA ILE A 45 -5.82 1.68 -2.58
C ILE A 45 -6.62 1.13 -1.40
N ILE A 46 -6.64 -0.20 -1.21
CA ILE A 46 -7.36 -0.83 -0.10
C ILE A 46 -6.80 -0.36 1.24
N TYR A 47 -5.48 -0.34 1.40
CA TYR A 47 -4.81 0.12 2.61
C TYR A 47 -5.11 1.60 2.92
N GLY A 48 -5.08 2.45 1.90
CA GLY A 48 -5.46 3.86 2.03
C GLY A 48 -6.91 4.05 2.48
N ILE A 49 -7.85 3.28 1.92
CA ILE A 49 -9.27 3.29 2.30
C ILE A 49 -9.44 2.82 3.75
N ILE A 50 -8.76 1.74 4.18
CA ILE A 50 -8.84 1.23 5.54
C ILE A 50 -8.33 2.27 6.56
N ILE A 51 -7.18 2.90 6.29
CA ILE A 51 -6.66 3.95 7.18
C ILE A 51 -7.62 5.14 7.23
N TRP A 52 -8.13 5.57 6.09
CA TRP A 52 -9.07 6.69 6.01
C TRP A 52 -10.37 6.38 6.77
N ALA A 53 -10.94 5.19 6.57
CA ALA A 53 -12.12 4.72 7.28
C ALA A 53 -11.86 4.63 8.79
N GLY A 54 -10.75 4.00 9.20
CA GLY A 54 -10.36 3.86 10.61
C GLY A 54 -10.22 5.21 11.32
N GLN A 55 -9.69 6.23 10.64
CA GLN A 55 -9.64 7.59 11.19
C GLN A 55 -11.01 8.24 11.28
N LYS A 56 -11.86 8.07 10.24
CA LYS A 56 -13.22 8.60 10.25
C LYS A 56 -14.07 7.99 11.38
N PHE A 57 -13.86 6.73 11.71
CA PHE A 57 -14.51 6.07 12.85
C PHE A 57 -13.89 6.44 14.21
N ARG A 58 -12.57 6.68 14.29
CA ARG A 58 -11.91 7.16 15.53
C ARG A 58 -12.33 8.57 15.92
N ASN A 59 -12.44 9.48 14.95
CA ASN A 59 -12.91 10.85 15.19
C ASN A 59 -14.41 10.95 15.56
N LYS A 60 -15.14 9.82 15.55
CA LYS A 60 -16.55 9.75 16.00
C LYS A 60 -16.68 9.31 17.46
N LYS A 61 -15.59 8.87 18.09
CA LYS A 61 -15.53 8.41 19.48
C LYS A 61 -14.91 9.43 20.45
N GLU A 62 -14.32 10.51 19.93
CA GLU A 62 -13.92 11.69 20.72
C GLU A 62 -15.00 12.77 20.60
#